data_AF-A0A382RFP9-F1
#
_entry.id   AF-A0A382RFP9-F1
#
_cell.length_a   1.000
_cell.length_b   1.000
_cell.length_c   1.000
_cell.angle_alpha   90.00
_cell.angle_beta   90.00
_cell.angle_gamma   90.00
#
_symmetry.space_group_name_H-M   'P 1'
#
loop_
_entity.id
_entity.type
_entity.pdbx_description
1 polymer ?
#
loop_
_entity_poly.entity_id
_entity_poly.type
_entity_poly.pdbx_seq_one_letter_code
_entity_poly.pdbx_strand_id
1 'polypeptide(L)'
;MEEKMKNVLFVLLVLFFSLAIISCATTYSKVVNSKVDTLIIENSTATDSTLNHSTLEDSSVKKSTVSKSKITEESKILNNSVIENSTITNSTISNSTIKGQTIENQTITNTTWINTDPDPDPKEE
;
A
#
# COMPACT_ATOMS: atom_id res chain seq x y z
N MET A 1 8.29 31.87 43.32
CA MET A 1 8.49 30.43 43.07
C MET A 1 7.39 29.85 42.20
N GLU A 2 6.14 30.24 42.43
CA GLU A 2 4.97 29.73 41.71
C GLU A 2 4.98 30.03 40.19
N GLU A 3 5.34 31.25 39.79
CA GLU A 3 5.39 31.66 38.37
C GLU A 3 6.49 30.93 37.59
N LYS A 4 7.69 30.77 38.18
CA LYS A 4 8.77 29.95 37.59
C LYS A 4 8.35 28.49 37.42
N MET A 5 7.61 27.93 38.38
CA MET A 5 7.12 26.55 38.30
C MET A 5 6.04 26.38 37.22
N LYS A 6 5.15 27.36 37.04
CA LYS A 6 4.16 27.37 35.94
C LYS A 6 4.83 27.40 34.57
N ASN A 7 5.88 28.20 34.40
CA ASN A 7 6.63 28.27 33.14
C ASN A 7 7.39 26.97 32.85
N VAL A 8 8.00 26.35 33.86
CA VAL A 8 8.66 25.04 33.73
C VAL A 8 7.64 23.95 33.37
N LEU A 9 6.48 23.94 34.04
CA LEU A 9 5.40 22.99 33.74
C LEU A 9 4.86 23.16 32.33
N PHE A 10 4.70 24.39 31.86
CA PHE A 10 4.25 24.69 30.50
C PHE A 10 5.24 24.19 29.44
N VAL A 11 6.55 24.41 29.64
CA VAL A 11 7.59 23.89 28.74
C VAL A 11 7.58 22.36 28.70
N LEU A 12 7.46 21.73 29.86
CA LEU A 12 7.40 20.26 29.97
C LEU A 12 6.18 19.69 29.25
N LEU A 13 5.04 20.37 29.36
CA LEU A 13 3.79 19.99 28.69
C LEU A 13 3.93 20.08 27.17
N VAL A 14 4.51 21.16 26.64
CA VAL A 14 4.76 21.32 25.19
C VAL A 14 5.69 20.22 24.67
N LEU A 15 6.73 19.84 25.44
CA LEU A 15 7.64 18.75 25.09
C LEU A 15 6.95 17.37 25.07
N PHE A 16 6.10 17.09 26.05
CA PHE A 16 5.32 15.86 26.06
C PHE A 16 4.35 15.79 24.88
N PHE A 17 3.66 16.89 24.57
CA PHE A 17 2.77 16.94 23.41
C PHE A 17 3.53 16.80 22.08
N SER A 18 4.69 17.42 21.92
CA SER A 18 5.47 17.28 20.69
C SER A 18 5.99 15.86 20.49
N LEU A 19 6.48 15.20 21.54
CA LEU A 19 6.90 13.80 21.51
C LEU A 19 5.72 12.85 21.22
N ALA A 20 4.53 13.12 21.78
CA ALA A 20 3.33 12.35 21.51
C ALA A 20 2.86 12.50 20.05
N ILE A 21 2.93 13.71 19.48
CA ILE A 21 2.57 13.97 18.09
C ILE A 21 3.51 13.23 17.14
N ILE A 22 4.83 13.25 17.39
CA ILE A 22 5.82 12.54 16.56
C ILE A 22 5.60 11.02 16.64
N SER A 23 5.34 10.49 17.84
CA SER A 23 5.09 9.05 18.07
C SER A 23 3.83 8.54 17.35
N CYS A 24 2.84 9.41 17.12
CA CYS A 24 1.57 9.05 16.51
C CYS A 24 1.42 9.52 15.05
N ALA A 25 2.43 10.18 14.49
CA ALA A 25 2.37 10.70 13.12
C ALA A 25 2.56 9.58 12.10
N THR A 26 1.48 8.90 11.73
CA THR A 26 1.43 8.08 10.51
C THR A 26 1.25 9.00 9.31
N THR A 27 2.15 8.90 8.32
CA THR A 27 2.07 9.76 7.12
C THR A 27 1.04 9.17 6.16
N TYR A 28 -0.23 9.57 6.29
CA TYR A 28 -1.26 9.23 5.33
C TYR A 28 -1.08 10.04 4.04
N SER A 29 -0.89 9.34 2.93
CA SER A 29 -0.80 9.93 1.59
C SER A 29 -1.95 9.47 0.71
N LYS A 30 -2.35 10.35 -0.22
CA LYS A 30 -3.37 10.06 -1.22
C LYS A 30 -2.79 10.25 -2.62
N VAL A 31 -2.69 9.15 -3.36
CA VAL A 31 -2.25 9.12 -4.77
C VAL A 31 -3.49 9.07 -5.67
N VAL A 32 -3.66 10.05 -6.57
CA VAL A 32 -4.85 10.14 -7.43
C VAL A 32 -4.44 10.54 -8.84
N ASN A 33 -4.95 9.81 -9.84
CA ASN A 33 -4.70 10.11 -11.25
C ASN A 33 -3.20 10.25 -11.58
N SER A 34 -2.38 9.37 -10.99
CA SER A 34 -0.93 9.45 -11.06
C SER A 34 -0.34 8.20 -11.68
N LYS A 35 0.78 8.37 -12.38
CA LYS A 35 1.69 7.28 -12.72
C LYS A 35 2.94 7.43 -11.88
N VAL A 36 3.23 6.41 -11.07
CA VAL A 36 4.40 6.38 -10.20
C VAL A 36 5.22 5.14 -10.49
N ASP A 37 6.53 5.29 -10.36
CA ASP A 37 7.49 4.21 -10.46
C ASP A 37 8.36 4.27 -9.21
N THR A 38 8.53 3.13 -8.54
CA THR A 38 9.32 3.02 -7.30
C THR A 38 8.80 3.93 -6.18
N LEU A 39 7.59 3.64 -5.70
CA LEU A 39 6.98 4.37 -4.57
C LEU A 39 6.62 3.42 -3.42
N ILE A 40 6.85 3.85 -2.19
CA ILE A 40 6.34 3.21 -0.97
C ILE A 40 5.04 3.92 -0.57
N ILE A 41 3.97 3.14 -0.41
CA ILE A 41 2.64 3.60 -0.01
C ILE A 41 2.26 2.84 1.25
N GLU A 42 2.37 3.51 2.39
CA GLU A 42 2.09 2.95 3.72
C GLU A 42 0.89 3.66 4.33
N ASN A 43 -0.04 2.92 4.95
CA ASN A 43 -1.21 3.50 5.63
C ASN A 43 -1.96 4.53 4.76
N SER A 44 -2.11 4.25 3.46
CA SER A 44 -2.40 5.27 2.45
C SER A 44 -3.41 4.80 1.42
N THR A 45 -3.80 5.69 0.51
CA THR A 45 -4.72 5.35 -0.58
C THR A 45 -4.20 5.71 -1.96
N ALA A 46 -4.49 4.86 -2.94
CA ALA A 46 -4.26 5.12 -4.36
C ALA A 46 -5.56 4.91 -5.15
N THR A 47 -5.91 5.85 -6.03
CA THR A 47 -7.13 5.77 -6.85
C THR A 47 -6.85 6.23 -8.27
N ASP A 48 -7.42 5.53 -9.26
CA ASP A 48 -7.29 5.87 -10.69
C ASP A 48 -5.81 6.07 -11.12
N SER A 49 -4.90 5.23 -10.60
CA SER A 49 -3.46 5.42 -10.72
C SER A 49 -2.75 4.20 -11.32
N THR A 50 -1.51 4.37 -11.76
CA THR A 50 -0.59 3.30 -12.17
C THR A 50 0.59 3.29 -11.22
N LEU A 51 0.78 2.18 -10.50
CA LEU A 51 1.84 1.98 -9.53
C LEU A 51 2.77 0.88 -10.05
N ASN A 52 4.03 1.22 -10.33
CA ASN A 52 5.02 0.27 -10.84
C ASN A 52 6.20 0.16 -9.88
N HIS A 53 6.72 -1.05 -9.68
CA HIS A 53 7.84 -1.32 -8.75
C HIS A 53 7.62 -0.73 -7.34
N SER A 54 6.38 -0.73 -6.88
CA SER A 54 5.98 -0.09 -5.63
C SER A 54 5.86 -1.09 -4.48
N THR A 55 5.91 -0.57 -3.26
CA THR A 55 5.57 -1.32 -2.04
C THR A 55 4.31 -0.71 -1.45
N LEU A 56 3.32 -1.55 -1.13
CA LEU A 56 2.05 -1.17 -0.55
C LEU A 56 1.85 -1.93 0.76
N GLU A 57 1.75 -1.19 1.86
CA GLU A 57 1.56 -1.74 3.21
C GLU A 57 0.39 -1.04 3.88
N ASP A 58 -0.53 -1.79 4.47
CA ASP A 58 -1.79 -1.30 5.08
C ASP A 58 -2.49 -0.21 4.25
N SER A 59 -2.58 -0.45 2.94
CA SER A 59 -3.01 0.57 1.98
C SER A 59 -4.19 0.12 1.14
N SER A 60 -5.03 1.08 0.72
CA SER A 60 -6.18 0.80 -0.13
C SER A 60 -6.00 1.35 -1.54
N VAL A 61 -6.07 0.47 -2.52
CA VAL A 61 -5.96 0.78 -3.95
C VAL A 61 -7.29 0.52 -4.64
N LYS A 62 -7.73 1.46 -5.46
CA LYS A 62 -9.00 1.39 -6.21
C LYS A 62 -8.81 1.80 -7.66
N LYS A 63 -9.48 1.13 -8.61
CA LYS A 63 -9.47 1.47 -10.04
C LYS A 63 -8.08 1.73 -10.61
N SER A 64 -7.08 1.00 -10.13
CA SER A 64 -5.67 1.28 -10.42
C SER A 64 -4.98 0.05 -10.99
N THR A 65 -3.87 0.27 -11.68
CA THR A 65 -2.96 -0.80 -12.10
C THR A 65 -1.78 -0.85 -11.14
N VAL A 66 -1.48 -2.04 -10.62
CA VAL A 66 -0.33 -2.31 -9.76
C VAL A 66 0.53 -3.38 -10.42
N SER A 67 1.74 -3.02 -10.82
CA SER A 67 2.63 -3.91 -11.56
C SER A 67 3.99 -4.07 -10.88
N LYS A 68 4.55 -5.29 -10.92
CA LYS A 68 5.91 -5.58 -10.41
C LYS A 68 6.16 -5.11 -8.98
N SER A 69 5.12 -5.18 -8.15
CA SER A 69 5.06 -4.52 -6.84
C SER A 69 4.94 -5.54 -5.72
N LYS A 70 5.08 -5.09 -4.48
CA LYS A 70 4.83 -5.86 -3.27
C LYS A 70 3.61 -5.30 -2.55
N ILE A 71 2.63 -6.15 -2.21
CA ILE A 71 1.39 -5.77 -1.52
C ILE A 71 1.27 -6.59 -0.24
N THR A 72 1.33 -5.94 0.93
CA THR A 72 1.39 -6.60 2.25
C THR A 72 0.57 -5.89 3.33
N GLU A 73 0.59 -6.44 4.54
CA GLU A 73 0.06 -5.85 5.78
C GLU A 73 -1.41 -5.38 5.65
N GLU A 74 -2.35 -6.29 5.42
CA GLU A 74 -3.79 -6.00 5.33
C GLU A 74 -4.21 -5.04 4.19
N SER A 75 -3.33 -4.83 3.22
CA SER A 75 -3.63 -4.01 2.04
C SER A 75 -4.86 -4.51 1.28
N LYS A 76 -5.54 -3.57 0.62
CA LYS A 76 -6.82 -3.81 -0.06
C LYS A 76 -6.76 -3.34 -1.50
N ILE A 77 -6.85 -4.27 -2.44
CA ILE A 77 -6.92 -3.97 -3.88
C ILE A 77 -8.34 -4.21 -4.39
N LEU A 78 -9.02 -3.13 -4.77
CA LEU A 78 -10.48 -3.13 -4.94
C LEU A 78 -10.91 -2.48 -6.26
N ASN A 79 -12.17 -2.69 -6.64
CA ASN A 79 -12.91 -1.90 -7.63
C ASN A 79 -12.21 -1.75 -8.99
N ASN A 80 -12.26 -2.81 -9.80
CA ASN A 80 -11.69 -2.89 -11.14
C ASN A 80 -10.21 -2.54 -11.19
N SER A 81 -9.46 -2.90 -10.15
CA SER A 81 -8.00 -2.78 -10.18
C SER A 81 -7.39 -3.97 -10.93
N VAL A 82 -6.20 -3.75 -11.47
CA VAL A 82 -5.42 -4.78 -12.17
C VAL A 82 -4.11 -4.97 -11.43
N ILE A 83 -3.76 -6.23 -11.13
CA ILE A 83 -2.51 -6.59 -10.48
C ILE A 83 -1.72 -7.50 -11.41
N GLU A 84 -0.48 -7.11 -11.71
CA GLU A 84 0.39 -7.82 -12.66
C GLU A 84 1.78 -8.07 -12.08
N ASN A 85 2.31 -9.29 -12.23
CA ASN A 85 3.68 -9.65 -11.87
C ASN A 85 4.11 -9.21 -10.46
N SER A 86 3.21 -9.28 -9.47
CA SER A 86 3.43 -8.76 -8.13
C SER A 86 3.41 -9.88 -7.08
N THR A 87 3.89 -9.57 -5.88
CA THR A 87 3.81 -10.46 -4.71
C THR A 87 2.77 -9.91 -3.75
N ILE A 88 1.84 -10.78 -3.31
CA ILE A 88 0.72 -10.39 -2.45
C ILE A 88 0.69 -11.30 -1.21
N THR A 89 0.84 -10.71 -0.02
CA THR A 89 0.81 -11.42 1.27
C THR A 89 -0.14 -10.73 2.26
N ASN A 90 -0.90 -11.49 3.05
CA ASN A 90 -1.81 -10.98 4.09
C ASN A 90 -2.72 -9.82 3.64
N SER A 91 -3.39 -9.92 2.49
CA SER A 91 -4.14 -8.80 1.90
C SER A 91 -5.56 -9.22 1.44
N THR A 92 -6.37 -8.25 1.04
CA THR A 92 -7.72 -8.48 0.49
C THR A 92 -7.80 -7.98 -0.94
N ILE A 93 -8.30 -8.81 -1.84
CA ILE A 93 -8.53 -8.45 -3.24
C ILE A 93 -10.00 -8.67 -3.58
N SER A 94 -10.64 -7.67 -4.18
CA SER A 94 -12.05 -7.77 -4.58
C SER A 94 -12.35 -7.04 -5.88
N ASN A 95 -13.23 -7.63 -6.70
CA ASN A 95 -13.69 -7.05 -7.96
C ASN A 95 -12.52 -6.59 -8.85
N SER A 96 -11.47 -7.40 -8.97
CA SER A 96 -10.21 -7.01 -9.63
C SER A 96 -9.74 -8.07 -10.62
N THR A 97 -8.68 -7.78 -11.37
CA THR A 97 -8.03 -8.74 -12.27
C THR A 97 -6.61 -9.01 -11.77
N ILE A 98 -6.21 -10.29 -11.78
CA ILE A 98 -4.90 -10.74 -11.31
C ILE A 98 -4.19 -11.53 -12.43
N LYS A 99 -2.91 -11.23 -12.68
CA LYS A 99 -2.06 -11.93 -13.66
C LYS A 99 -0.62 -12.14 -13.18
N GLY A 100 -0.10 -13.37 -13.30
CA GLY A 100 1.33 -13.67 -13.08
C GLY A 100 1.85 -13.38 -11.67
N GLN A 101 1.16 -13.80 -10.62
CA GLN A 101 1.48 -13.40 -9.24
C GLN A 101 2.07 -14.53 -8.39
N THR A 102 2.73 -14.12 -7.30
CA THR A 102 2.93 -14.96 -6.11
C THR A 102 1.96 -14.51 -5.01
N ILE A 103 1.14 -15.42 -4.49
CA ILE A 103 0.04 -15.09 -3.58
C ILE A 103 0.00 -16.01 -2.35
N GLU A 104 0.00 -15.41 -1.16
CA GLU A 104 -0.04 -16.12 0.13
C GLU A 104 -0.99 -15.44 1.12
N ASN A 105 -1.72 -16.22 1.94
CA ASN A 105 -2.58 -15.73 3.03
C ASN A 105 -3.54 -14.59 2.63
N GLN A 106 -4.35 -14.80 1.59
CA GLN A 106 -5.24 -13.76 1.06
C GLN A 106 -6.72 -14.04 1.27
N THR A 107 -7.51 -12.98 1.27
CA THR A 107 -8.95 -13.05 0.97
C THR A 107 -9.21 -12.51 -0.44
N ILE A 108 -9.71 -13.35 -1.34
CA ILE A 108 -9.94 -12.97 -2.75
C ILE A 108 -11.39 -13.26 -3.12
N THR A 109 -12.10 -12.23 -3.60
CA THR A 109 -13.53 -12.31 -3.96
C THR A 109 -13.79 -11.64 -5.31
N ASN A 110 -14.76 -12.14 -6.09
CA ASN A 110 -15.20 -11.55 -7.37
C ASN A 110 -14.03 -11.13 -8.29
N THR A 111 -12.96 -11.92 -8.34
CA THR A 111 -11.71 -11.55 -9.01
C THR A 111 -11.47 -12.47 -10.19
N THR A 112 -11.09 -11.89 -11.33
CA THR A 112 -10.70 -12.66 -12.52
C THR A 112 -9.23 -13.01 -12.45
N TRP A 113 -8.91 -14.28 -12.63
CA TRP A 113 -7.55 -14.79 -12.65
C TRP A 113 -7.15 -15.14 -14.08
N ILE A 114 -6.06 -14.53 -14.54
CA ILE A 114 -5.46 -14.83 -15.83
C ILE A 114 -4.15 -15.57 -15.54
N ASN A 115 -4.19 -16.90 -15.65
CA ASN A 115 -2.96 -17.68 -15.68
C ASN A 115 -2.36 -17.52 -17.07
N THR A 116 -1.26 -16.77 -17.18
CA THR A 116 -0.39 -16.92 -18.34
C THR A 116 0.60 -18.01 -17.98
N ASP A 117 0.34 -19.22 -18.46
CA ASP A 117 1.43 -20.18 -18.59
C ASP A 117 2.57 -19.46 -19.34
N PRO A 118 3.81 -19.57 -18.88
CA PRO A 118 4.93 -19.07 -19.67
C PRO A 118 4.82 -19.72 -21.05
N ASP A 119 4.82 -18.90 -22.09
CA ASP A 119 4.86 -19.37 -23.49
C ASP A 119 5.92 -20.47 -23.56
N PRO A 120 5.62 -21.69 -24.03
CA PRO A 120 6.61 -22.75 -24.10
C PRO A 120 7.83 -22.21 -24.82
N ASP A 121 8.96 -22.23 -24.12
CA ASP A 121 10.27 -21.87 -24.66
C ASP A 121 10.38 -22.49 -26.07
N PRO A 122 10.59 -21.69 -27.14
CA PRO A 122 10.67 -22.22 -28.48
C PRO A 122 11.83 -23.21 -28.50
N LYS A 123 11.48 -24.50 -28.43
CA LYS A 123 12.43 -25.60 -28.32
C LYS A 123 13.51 -25.40 -29.38
N GLU A 124 14.77 -25.43 -28.94
CA GLU A 124 15.92 -25.56 -29.82
C GLU A 124 15.67 -26.74 -30.78
N GLU A 125 15.57 -26.42 -32.07
CA GLU A 125 15.62 -27.38 -33.19
C GLU A 125 17.05 -27.92 -33.37
#